data_AF-B4IDQ3-F1
#
_entry.id   AF-B4IDQ3-F1
#
_cell.length_a   1.000
_cell.length_b   1.000
_cell.length_c   1.000
_cell.angle_alpha   90.00
_cell.angle_beta   90.00
_cell.angle_gamma   90.00
#
_symmetry.space_group_name_H-M   'P 1'
#
loop_
_entity.id
_entity.type
_entity.pdbx_description
1 polymer ?
#
loop_
_entity_poly.entity_id
_entity_poly.type
_entity_poly.pdbx_seq_one_letter_code
_entity_poly.pdbx_strand_id
1 'polypeptide(L)'
;MNGMNYFPNYYSIEDIFVTQEKVECRVNTKLQRMGFLDSGAESDDLEPGKTVNLPLWYIKELKVNNAYFTVAVPDIYRNVHKAVCEAETTHIELGRLHPYFYEFGRYLTPYDRNHVIGRIIFETLRQRVRHLLDISKSDGQAAKAEHRLDNIEAKLHEAGVRTNSQYIEWLQMTGNKIRTSELVEEHQKKRRRADRSDDEGDALPNSKRATL
;
A
#
# COMPACT_ATOMS: atom_id res chain seq x y z
N MET A 1 4.74 -0.50 21.04
CA MET A 1 3.63 -1.17 20.33
C MET A 1 2.89 -0.10 19.55
N ASN A 2 3.20 0.06 18.26
CA ASN A 2 2.36 0.88 17.38
C ASN A 2 1.05 0.11 17.21
N GLY A 3 -0.01 0.54 17.91
CA GLY A 3 -1.34 0.03 17.62
C GLY A 3 -1.60 0.25 16.13
N MET A 4 -2.05 -0.79 15.42
CA MET A 4 -2.63 -0.63 14.08
C MET A 4 -3.80 0.34 14.24
N ASN A 5 -3.53 1.63 14.05
CA ASN A 5 -4.55 2.63 14.12
C ASN A 5 -5.33 2.47 12.82
N TYR A 6 -6.58 2.01 12.92
CA TYR A 6 -7.53 1.95 11.79
C TYR A 6 -7.99 3.37 11.38
N PHE A 7 -7.15 4.38 11.60
CA PHE A 7 -7.39 5.81 11.45
C PHE A 7 -6.16 6.44 10.78
N PRO A 8 -6.36 7.50 9.97
CA PRO A 8 -5.26 8.31 9.45
C PRO A 8 -4.23 8.59 10.54
N ASN A 9 -2.96 8.32 10.25
CA ASN A 9 -1.90 8.43 11.23
C ASN A 9 -0.67 9.04 10.57
N TYR A 10 -0.30 10.22 11.04
CA TYR A 10 0.88 10.94 10.60
C TYR A 10 2.18 10.11 10.62
N TYR A 11 2.30 9.17 11.58
CA TYR A 11 3.48 8.32 11.71
C TYR A 11 3.37 6.99 10.94
N SER A 12 2.26 6.74 10.26
CA SER A 12 2.10 5.54 9.44
C SER A 12 2.71 5.77 8.07
N ILE A 13 3.75 5.01 7.76
CA ILE A 13 4.38 5.00 6.42
C ILE A 13 3.34 4.62 5.35
N GLU A 14 2.41 3.73 5.68
CA GLU A 14 1.37 3.27 4.76
C GLU A 14 0.38 4.38 4.46
N ASP A 15 0.00 5.16 5.48
CA ASP A 15 -0.90 6.29 5.30
C ASP A 15 -0.25 7.39 4.44
N ILE A 16 1.07 7.57 4.56
CA ILE A 16 1.84 8.44 3.67
C ILE A 16 1.77 7.92 2.23
N PHE A 17 1.95 6.61 2.00
CA PHE A 17 1.84 6.02 0.66
C PHE A 17 0.43 6.16 0.09
N VAL A 18 -0.61 5.88 0.88
CA VAL A 18 -2.02 6.03 0.47
C VAL A 18 -2.33 7.46 0.07
N THR A 19 -1.90 8.43 0.89
CA THR A 19 -2.25 9.83 0.67
C THR A 19 -1.39 10.52 -0.40
N GLN A 20 -0.27 9.91 -0.79
CA GLN A 20 0.52 10.34 -1.94
C GLN A 20 -0.14 10.00 -3.29
N GLU A 21 -1.08 9.04 -3.30
CA GLU A 21 -1.80 8.64 -4.51
C GLU A 21 -2.54 9.81 -5.13
N LYS A 22 -2.50 9.90 -6.46
CA LYS A 22 -3.16 10.98 -7.20
C LYS A 22 -4.62 10.64 -7.44
N VAL A 23 -5.48 11.64 -7.27
CA VAL A 23 -6.90 11.57 -7.60
C VAL A 23 -7.21 12.54 -8.73
N GLU A 24 -8.04 12.07 -9.66
CA GLU A 24 -8.53 12.89 -10.75
C GLU A 24 -9.52 13.93 -10.20
N CYS A 25 -9.29 15.20 -10.49
CA CYS A 25 -10.07 16.32 -10.01
C CYS A 25 -10.48 17.21 -11.18
N ARG A 26 -11.78 17.51 -11.27
CA ARG A 26 -12.31 18.50 -12.21
C ARG A 26 -12.31 19.88 -11.58
N VAL A 27 -11.73 20.84 -12.26
CA VAL A 27 -11.68 22.25 -11.82
C VAL A 27 -13.06 22.87 -12.00
N ASN A 28 -13.60 23.47 -10.94
CA ASN A 28 -14.93 24.09 -10.94
C ASN A 28 -14.87 25.61 -11.14
N THR A 29 -13.77 26.25 -10.75
CA THR A 29 -13.56 27.71 -10.82
C THR A 29 -12.19 28.03 -11.38
N LYS A 30 -12.02 29.21 -11.98
CA LYS A 30 -10.71 29.65 -12.47
C LYS A 30 -9.71 29.75 -11.32
N LEU A 31 -8.56 29.11 -11.45
CA LEU A 31 -7.49 29.13 -10.44
C LEU A 31 -6.30 29.94 -10.94
N GLN A 32 -5.92 30.96 -10.17
CA GLN A 32 -4.84 31.84 -10.56
C GLN A 32 -3.47 31.18 -10.41
N ARG A 33 -2.58 31.40 -11.40
CA ARG A 33 -1.19 30.91 -11.38
C ARG A 33 -1.03 29.40 -11.27
N MET A 34 -2.07 28.65 -11.65
CA MET A 34 -2.11 27.18 -11.61
C MET A 34 -2.10 26.53 -12.99
N GLY A 35 -1.83 27.31 -14.05
CA GLY A 35 -1.77 26.82 -15.43
C GLY A 35 -0.77 25.68 -15.60
N PHE A 36 0.32 25.67 -14.82
CA PHE A 36 1.34 24.61 -14.85
C PHE A 36 0.81 23.19 -14.52
N LEU A 37 -0.39 23.08 -13.95
CA LEU A 37 -1.03 21.78 -13.68
C LEU A 37 -1.63 21.14 -14.94
N ASP A 38 -1.89 21.93 -15.99
CA ASP A 38 -2.30 21.46 -17.30
C ASP A 38 -1.15 21.71 -18.29
N SER A 39 -0.50 20.64 -18.75
CA SER A 39 0.63 20.74 -19.66
C SER A 39 0.27 21.37 -21.01
N GLY A 40 -1.02 21.50 -21.33
CA GLY A 40 -1.53 22.20 -22.51
C GLY A 40 -2.06 23.62 -22.24
N ALA A 41 -1.85 24.18 -21.04
CA ALA A 41 -2.30 25.54 -20.75
C ALA A 41 -1.41 26.59 -21.44
N GLU A 42 -2.04 27.49 -22.21
CA GLU A 42 -1.40 28.69 -22.78
C GLU A 42 -1.39 29.87 -21.79
N SER A 43 -2.20 29.79 -20.75
CA SER A 43 -2.37 30.81 -19.71
C SER A 43 -1.64 30.41 -18.44
N ASP A 44 -1.15 31.40 -17.69
CA ASP A 44 -0.64 31.20 -16.32
C ASP A 44 -1.73 30.69 -15.37
N ASP A 45 -3.01 30.91 -15.70
CA ASP A 45 -4.16 30.49 -14.91
C ASP A 45 -4.77 29.18 -15.43
N LEU A 46 -5.36 28.39 -14.51
CA LEU A 46 -6.09 27.18 -14.85
C LEU A 46 -7.59 27.47 -15.01
N GLU A 47 -8.10 27.24 -16.21
CA GLU A 47 -9.50 27.49 -16.56
C GLU A 47 -10.44 26.40 -16.02
N PRO A 48 -11.72 26.74 -15.72
CA PRO A 48 -12.69 25.78 -15.22
C PRO A 48 -13.03 24.71 -16.25
N GLY A 49 -13.42 23.53 -15.77
CA GLY A 49 -13.77 22.37 -16.58
C GLY A 49 -12.60 21.46 -16.94
N LYS A 50 -11.36 21.89 -16.71
CA LYS A 50 -10.16 21.08 -16.89
C LYS A 50 -10.06 19.96 -15.85
N THR A 51 -9.46 18.85 -16.25
CA THR A 51 -9.16 17.72 -15.38
C THR A 51 -7.68 17.77 -14.99
N VAL A 52 -7.39 17.67 -13.70
CA VAL A 52 -6.02 17.64 -13.15
C VAL A 52 -5.87 16.49 -12.16
N ASN A 53 -4.67 15.91 -12.08
CA ASN A 53 -4.36 14.85 -11.12
C ASN A 53 -3.63 15.45 -9.92
N LEU A 54 -4.29 15.45 -8.76
CA LEU A 54 -3.77 16.05 -7.53
C LEU A 54 -3.53 14.99 -6.46
N PRO A 55 -2.48 15.10 -5.64
CA PRO A 55 -2.26 14.18 -4.53
C PRO A 55 -3.42 14.23 -3.51
N LEU A 56 -3.81 13.06 -3.00
CA LEU A 56 -4.89 12.94 -2.04
C LEU A 56 -4.62 13.72 -0.74
N TRP A 57 -3.36 13.82 -0.29
CA TRP A 57 -2.99 14.59 0.89
C TRP A 57 -3.31 16.08 0.76
N TYR A 58 -3.36 16.64 -0.45
CA TYR A 58 -3.77 18.03 -0.66
C TYR A 58 -5.29 18.14 -0.67
N ILE A 59 -5.96 17.22 -1.39
CA ILE A 59 -7.41 17.22 -1.54
C ILE A 59 -8.14 16.97 -0.22
N LYS A 60 -7.61 16.10 0.65
CA LYS A 60 -8.22 15.76 1.95
C LYS A 60 -8.29 16.95 2.91
N GLU A 61 -7.39 17.92 2.77
CA GLU A 61 -7.35 19.14 3.59
C GLU A 61 -8.35 20.19 3.09
N LEU A 62 -8.83 20.06 1.85
CA LEU A 62 -9.93 20.88 1.35
C LEU A 62 -11.26 20.35 1.88
N LYS A 63 -12.20 21.27 2.15
CA LYS A 63 -13.59 20.87 2.46
C LYS A 63 -14.12 19.97 1.34
N VAL A 64 -14.86 18.92 1.69
CA VAL A 64 -15.46 17.98 0.72
C VAL A 64 -16.28 18.73 -0.35
N ASN A 65 -17.03 19.74 0.07
CA ASN A 65 -17.84 20.60 -0.80
C ASN A 65 -17.12 21.91 -1.18
N ASN A 66 -15.79 21.87 -1.37
CA ASN A 66 -15.04 23.06 -1.79
C ASN A 66 -15.46 23.51 -3.20
N ALA A 67 -15.32 24.82 -3.47
CA ALA A 67 -15.70 25.43 -4.73
C ALA A 67 -14.64 25.28 -5.84
N TYR A 68 -13.47 24.74 -5.54
CA TYR A 68 -12.34 24.71 -6.47
C TYR A 68 -12.32 23.43 -7.31
N PHE A 69 -12.56 22.29 -6.68
CA PHE A 69 -12.39 20.98 -7.29
C PHE A 69 -13.58 20.06 -7.02
N THR A 70 -13.97 19.29 -8.03
CA THR A 70 -14.81 18.10 -7.89
C THR A 70 -13.92 16.87 -8.05
N VAL A 71 -13.79 16.07 -6.99
CA VAL A 71 -13.03 14.81 -7.03
C VAL A 71 -13.81 13.77 -7.84
N ALA A 72 -13.16 13.14 -8.80
CA ALA A 72 -13.71 12.01 -9.53
C ALA A 72 -13.33 10.71 -8.81
N VAL A 73 -14.34 9.88 -8.54
CA VAL A 73 -14.10 8.56 -7.94
C VAL A 73 -13.42 7.66 -8.98
N PRO A 74 -12.26 7.06 -8.66
CA PRO A 74 -11.55 6.19 -9.60
C PRO A 74 -12.34 4.95 -10.02
N ASP A 75 -12.20 4.58 -11.30
CA ASP A 75 -12.92 3.48 -11.95
C ASP A 75 -12.71 2.09 -11.31
N ILE A 76 -11.62 1.92 -10.54
CA ILE A 76 -11.37 0.75 -9.70
C ILE A 76 -12.59 0.40 -8.83
N TYR A 77 -13.23 1.40 -8.20
CA TYR A 77 -14.40 1.15 -7.36
C TYR A 77 -15.62 0.75 -8.18
N ARG A 78 -15.75 1.20 -9.44
CA ARG A 78 -16.83 0.74 -10.33
C ARG A 78 -16.69 -0.74 -10.66
N ASN A 79 -15.47 -1.20 -10.93
CA ASN A 79 -15.22 -2.61 -11.27
C ASN A 79 -15.45 -3.52 -10.07
N VAL A 80 -14.95 -3.14 -8.89
CA VAL A 80 -15.16 -3.92 -7.66
C VAL A 80 -16.63 -3.89 -7.23
N HIS A 81 -17.35 -2.79 -7.44
CA HIS A 81 -18.79 -2.72 -7.21
C HIS A 81 -19.55 -3.83 -7.93
N LYS A 82 -19.24 -4.05 -9.22
CA LYS A 82 -19.87 -5.11 -10.01
C LYS A 82 -19.65 -6.48 -9.37
N ALA A 83 -18.41 -6.81 -9.02
CA ALA A 83 -18.06 -8.08 -8.41
C ALA A 83 -18.69 -8.26 -7.01
N VAL A 84 -18.88 -7.18 -6.24
CA VAL A 84 -19.64 -7.21 -4.98
C VAL A 84 -21.09 -7.59 -5.24
N CYS A 85 -21.73 -7.01 -6.26
CA CYS A 85 -23.11 -7.34 -6.64
C CYS A 85 -23.24 -8.79 -7.14
N GLU A 86 -22.21 -9.33 -7.78
CA GLU A 86 -22.14 -10.72 -8.26
C GLU A 86 -21.66 -11.72 -7.20
N ALA A 87 -21.25 -11.23 -6.02
CA ALA A 87 -20.69 -12.02 -4.91
C ALA A 87 -19.38 -12.79 -5.23
N GLU A 88 -18.54 -12.25 -6.12
CA GLU A 88 -17.29 -12.88 -6.60
C GLU A 88 -16.01 -12.19 -6.07
N THR A 89 -16.06 -11.57 -4.89
CA THR A 89 -14.96 -10.70 -4.41
C THR A 89 -13.63 -11.42 -4.14
N THR A 90 -13.64 -12.73 -3.95
CA THR A 90 -12.42 -13.56 -3.72
C THR A 90 -11.59 -13.77 -4.98
N HIS A 91 -12.19 -13.64 -6.17
CA HIS A 91 -11.47 -13.82 -7.43
C HIS A 91 -10.68 -12.57 -7.85
N ILE A 92 -11.06 -11.41 -7.32
CA ILE A 92 -10.42 -10.13 -7.62
C ILE A 92 -8.99 -10.10 -7.07
N GLU A 93 -8.04 -9.70 -7.92
CA GLU A 93 -6.66 -9.42 -7.54
C GLU A 93 -6.52 -7.98 -7.04
N LEU A 94 -6.87 -7.74 -5.76
CA LEU A 94 -6.87 -6.38 -5.19
C LEU A 94 -5.48 -5.73 -5.22
N GLY A 95 -4.44 -6.48 -4.85
CA GLY A 95 -3.05 -5.98 -4.87
C GLY A 95 -2.59 -5.49 -6.25
N ARG A 96 -3.10 -6.10 -7.33
CA ARG A 96 -2.83 -5.67 -8.70
C ARG A 96 -3.65 -4.44 -9.11
N LEU A 97 -4.89 -4.32 -8.62
CA LEU A 97 -5.74 -3.17 -8.92
C LEU A 97 -5.25 -1.91 -8.21
N HIS A 98 -4.99 -2.03 -6.91
CA HIS A 98 -4.45 -0.95 -6.09
C HIS A 98 -3.90 -1.54 -4.78
N PRO A 99 -2.61 -1.35 -4.44
CA PRO A 99 -2.00 -1.95 -3.25
C PRO A 99 -2.66 -1.59 -1.92
N TYR A 100 -3.35 -0.43 -1.87
CA TYR A 100 -4.05 0.10 -0.69
C TYR A 100 -5.54 0.38 -0.95
N PHE A 101 -6.23 -0.51 -1.67
CA PHE A 101 -7.64 -0.42 -2.06
C PHE A 101 -8.57 0.02 -0.91
N TYR A 102 -8.43 -0.59 0.27
CA TYR A 102 -9.30 -0.34 1.41
C TYR A 102 -9.09 1.05 2.02
N GLU A 103 -7.83 1.41 2.25
CA GLU A 103 -7.45 2.68 2.89
C GLU A 103 -7.71 3.86 1.95
N PHE A 104 -7.36 3.72 0.68
CA PHE A 104 -7.64 4.73 -0.34
C PHE A 104 -9.14 4.98 -0.50
N GLY A 105 -9.94 3.91 -0.51
CA GLY A 105 -11.39 4.02 -0.69
C GLY A 105 -12.07 4.65 0.52
N ARG A 106 -11.52 4.44 1.71
CA ARG A 106 -11.97 5.13 2.92
C ARG A 106 -11.77 6.64 2.81
N TYR A 107 -10.63 7.10 2.32
CA TYR A 107 -10.40 8.53 2.08
C TYR A 107 -11.30 9.12 0.99
N LEU A 108 -11.68 8.32 0.00
CA LEU A 108 -12.57 8.74 -1.09
C LEU A 108 -14.05 8.72 -0.71
N THR A 109 -14.43 7.98 0.34
CA THR A 109 -15.84 7.81 0.76
C THR A 109 -16.59 9.13 0.97
N PRO A 110 -16.00 10.19 1.58
CA PRO A 110 -16.68 11.49 1.70
C PRO A 110 -16.96 12.17 0.36
N TYR A 111 -16.17 11.90 -0.68
CA TYR A 111 -16.30 12.50 -2.00
C TYR A 111 -17.26 11.71 -2.91
N ASP A 112 -17.69 10.52 -2.49
CA ASP A 112 -18.64 9.70 -3.23
C ASP A 112 -20.09 10.17 -3.00
N ARG A 113 -20.63 10.85 -4.02
CA ARG A 113 -22.01 11.34 -4.03
C ARG A 113 -23.06 10.23 -4.00
N ASN A 114 -22.72 9.02 -4.46
CA ASN A 114 -23.67 7.91 -4.52
C ASN A 114 -23.60 7.02 -3.27
N HIS A 115 -22.66 7.29 -2.35
CA HIS A 115 -22.48 6.57 -1.09
C HIS A 115 -22.33 5.04 -1.26
N VAL A 116 -21.65 4.62 -2.32
CA VAL A 116 -21.45 3.22 -2.71
C VAL A 116 -20.12 2.68 -2.19
N ILE A 117 -19.05 3.50 -2.16
CA ILE A 117 -17.68 3.07 -1.82
C ILE A 117 -17.63 2.39 -0.45
N GLY A 118 -18.25 2.97 0.58
CA GLY A 118 -18.26 2.39 1.92
C GLY A 118 -18.83 0.96 1.95
N ARG A 119 -19.92 0.71 1.20
CA ARG A 119 -20.52 -0.62 1.07
C ARG A 119 -19.60 -1.57 0.31
N ILE A 120 -18.99 -1.13 -0.79
CA ILE A 120 -18.05 -1.94 -1.57
C ILE A 120 -16.91 -2.43 -0.67
N ILE A 121 -16.27 -1.52 0.07
CA ILE A 121 -15.16 -1.81 0.97
C ILE A 121 -15.58 -2.84 2.03
N PHE A 122 -16.70 -2.59 2.70
CA PHE A 122 -17.19 -3.46 3.76
C PHE A 122 -17.52 -4.87 3.26
N GLU A 123 -18.29 -5.00 2.18
CA GLU A 123 -18.69 -6.29 1.63
C GLU A 123 -17.48 -7.08 1.10
N THR A 124 -16.56 -6.39 0.42
CA THR A 124 -15.31 -6.98 -0.09
C THR A 124 -14.49 -7.58 1.05
N LEU A 125 -14.25 -6.81 2.12
CA LEU A 125 -13.51 -7.31 3.28
C LEU A 125 -14.27 -8.44 3.99
N ARG A 126 -15.59 -8.31 4.19
CA ARG A 126 -16.42 -9.32 4.88
C ARG A 126 -16.34 -10.69 4.19
N GLN A 127 -16.39 -10.72 2.86
CA GLN A 127 -16.31 -11.96 2.09
C GLN A 127 -14.89 -12.54 2.12
N ARG A 128 -13.87 -11.68 2.00
CA ARG A 128 -12.48 -12.11 1.87
C ARG A 128 -11.82 -12.50 3.20
N VAL A 129 -12.27 -12.00 4.35
CA VAL A 129 -11.71 -12.38 5.67
C VAL A 129 -11.78 -13.90 5.93
N ARG A 130 -12.86 -14.57 5.52
CA ARG A 130 -12.96 -16.05 5.64
C ARG A 130 -11.95 -16.74 4.73
N HIS A 131 -11.86 -16.27 3.48
CA HIS A 131 -10.91 -16.80 2.51
C HIS A 131 -9.45 -16.64 2.98
N LEU A 132 -9.10 -15.49 3.57
CA LEU A 132 -7.78 -15.22 4.14
C LEU A 132 -7.41 -16.22 5.24
N LEU A 133 -8.37 -16.56 6.10
CA LEU A 133 -8.16 -17.58 7.13
C LEU A 133 -7.87 -18.96 6.53
N ASP A 134 -8.61 -19.34 5.49
CA ASP A 134 -8.43 -20.64 4.84
C ASP A 134 -7.04 -20.77 4.19
N ILE A 135 -6.61 -19.74 3.44
CA ILE A 135 -5.31 -19.76 2.78
C ILE A 135 -4.14 -19.67 3.77
N SER A 136 -4.32 -19.05 4.93
CA SER A 136 -3.27 -18.94 5.96
C SER A 136 -2.85 -20.28 6.58
N LYS A 137 -3.66 -21.32 6.40
CA LYS A 137 -3.40 -22.70 6.88
C LYS A 137 -2.85 -23.63 5.80
N SER A 138 -2.76 -23.16 4.55
CA SER A 138 -2.37 -23.99 3.40
C SER A 138 -0.86 -23.91 3.16
N ASP A 139 -0.14 -25.01 3.42
CA ASP A 139 1.33 -25.08 3.31
C ASP A 139 1.89 -24.92 1.88
N GLY A 140 1.05 -24.88 0.84
CA GLY A 140 1.48 -25.01 -0.57
C GLY A 140 1.26 -23.82 -1.50
N GLN A 141 0.60 -22.74 -1.08
CA GLN A 141 0.12 -21.68 -2.01
C GLN A 141 0.66 -20.26 -1.75
N ALA A 142 1.59 -20.07 -0.81
CA ALA A 142 2.06 -18.75 -0.37
C ALA A 142 2.49 -17.82 -1.54
N ALA A 143 3.24 -18.32 -2.52
CA ALA A 143 3.75 -17.52 -3.63
C ALA A 143 2.67 -17.02 -4.62
N LYS A 144 1.49 -17.66 -4.68
CA LYS A 144 0.39 -17.24 -5.58
C LYS A 144 -0.55 -16.21 -4.93
N ALA A 145 -0.45 -16.02 -3.62
CA ALA A 145 -1.32 -15.10 -2.88
C ALA A 145 -0.82 -13.65 -2.94
N GLU A 146 0.49 -13.42 -3.07
CA GLU A 146 1.12 -12.11 -2.87
C GLU A 146 0.54 -11.00 -3.78
N HIS A 147 0.29 -11.29 -5.06
CA HIS A 147 -0.25 -10.30 -5.99
C HIS A 147 -1.79 -10.14 -5.93
N ARG A 148 -2.49 -11.03 -5.21
CA ARG A 148 -3.96 -11.01 -5.14
C ARG A 148 -4.51 -10.24 -3.95
N LEU A 149 -3.66 -10.00 -2.95
CA LEU A 149 -4.03 -9.39 -1.68
C LEU A 149 -3.69 -7.90 -1.67
N ASP A 150 -4.58 -7.12 -1.09
CA ASP A 150 -4.26 -5.75 -0.66
C ASP A 150 -3.23 -5.78 0.50
N ASN A 151 -2.53 -4.68 0.76
CA ASN A 151 -1.54 -4.57 1.82
C ASN A 151 -2.08 -4.99 3.22
N ILE A 152 -3.30 -4.60 3.60
CA ILE A 152 -3.84 -5.01 4.92
C ILE A 152 -4.19 -6.50 4.94
N GLU A 153 -4.60 -7.05 3.81
CA GLU A 153 -4.90 -8.48 3.66
C GLU A 153 -3.62 -9.31 3.70
N ALA A 154 -2.56 -8.84 3.05
CA ALA A 154 -1.24 -9.46 3.06
C ALA A 154 -0.69 -9.54 4.48
N LYS A 155 -0.79 -8.46 5.26
CA LYS A 155 -0.42 -8.45 6.68
C LYS A 155 -1.24 -9.41 7.53
N LEU A 156 -2.56 -9.44 7.32
CA LEU A 156 -3.44 -10.35 8.06
C LEU A 156 -3.14 -11.81 7.71
N HIS A 157 -2.89 -12.08 6.43
CA HIS A 157 -2.47 -13.39 5.93
C HIS A 157 -1.14 -13.82 6.55
N GLU A 158 -0.10 -12.98 6.50
CA GLU A 158 1.21 -13.25 7.10
C GLU A 158 1.08 -13.51 8.61
N ALA A 159 0.29 -12.70 9.32
CA ALA A 159 0.02 -12.91 10.74
C ALA A 159 -0.66 -14.27 10.99
N GLY A 160 -1.60 -14.66 10.13
CA GLY A 160 -2.27 -15.97 10.17
C GLY A 160 -1.29 -17.13 9.94
N VAL A 161 -0.49 -17.05 8.88
CA VAL A 161 0.55 -18.06 8.54
C VAL A 161 1.51 -18.22 9.72
N ARG A 162 2.08 -17.11 10.21
CA ARG A 162 3.01 -17.11 11.36
C ARG A 162 2.39 -17.75 12.60
N THR A 163 1.15 -17.38 12.93
CA THR A 163 0.44 -17.93 14.09
C THR A 163 0.22 -19.43 13.94
N ASN A 164 -0.17 -19.89 12.74
CA ASN A 164 -0.37 -21.30 12.47
C ASN A 164 0.94 -22.10 12.53
N SER A 165 2.03 -21.58 11.97
CA SER A 165 3.35 -22.19 12.06
C SER A 165 3.81 -22.33 13.51
N GLN A 166 3.69 -21.27 14.32
CA GLN A 166 4.01 -21.31 15.75
C GLN A 166 3.15 -22.32 16.51
N TYR A 167 1.86 -22.41 16.17
CA TYR A 167 0.96 -23.38 16.77
C TYR A 167 1.35 -24.83 16.44
N ILE A 168 1.75 -25.11 15.20
CA ILE A 168 2.25 -26.44 14.78
C ILE A 168 3.56 -26.78 15.49
N GLU A 169 4.51 -25.85 15.55
CA GLU A 169 5.79 -26.04 16.27
C GLU A 169 5.56 -26.34 17.76
N TRP A 170 4.59 -25.65 18.37
CA TRP A 170 4.18 -25.89 19.74
C TRP A 170 3.59 -27.29 19.93
N LEU A 171 2.66 -27.70 19.06
CA LEU A 171 2.07 -29.05 19.09
C LEU A 171 3.11 -30.16 18.94
N GLN A 172 4.15 -29.93 18.13
CA GLN A 172 5.23 -30.89 17.88
C GLN A 172 6.33 -30.86 18.96
N MET A 173 6.24 -29.97 19.97
CA MET A 173 7.26 -29.77 21.00
C MET A 173 8.63 -29.37 20.42
N THR A 174 8.68 -28.82 19.20
CA THR A 174 9.90 -28.41 18.50
C THR A 174 10.31 -26.97 18.84
N GLY A 175 9.39 -26.17 19.39
CA GLY A 175 9.61 -24.79 19.87
C GLY A 175 10.36 -24.65 21.19
N ASN A 176 10.78 -25.75 21.84
CA ASN A 176 11.33 -25.75 23.20
C ASN A 176 12.81 -25.30 23.31
N LYS A 177 13.45 -24.95 22.18
CA LYS A 177 14.86 -24.52 22.16
C LYS A 177 14.93 -23.00 22.18
N ILE A 178 15.64 -22.43 23.14
CA ILE A 178 15.96 -21.00 23.15
C ILE A 178 16.82 -20.70 21.92
N ARG A 179 16.32 -19.84 21.03
CA ARG A 179 17.04 -19.38 19.84
C ARG A 179 17.42 -17.91 20.00
N THR A 180 18.48 -17.52 19.33
CA THR A 180 18.84 -16.11 19.18
C THR A 180 17.71 -15.38 18.45
N SER A 181 17.37 -14.16 18.86
CA SER A 181 16.35 -13.36 18.17
C SER A 181 16.79 -13.05 16.75
N GLU A 182 15.84 -13.07 15.81
CA GLU A 182 16.06 -12.71 14.40
C GLU A 182 16.78 -11.36 14.26
N LEU A 183 16.39 -10.35 15.06
CA LEU A 183 17.04 -9.04 15.09
C LEU A 183 18.54 -9.12 15.43
N VAL A 184 18.90 -10.00 16.37
CA VAL A 184 20.29 -10.20 16.78
C VAL A 184 21.05 -10.97 15.70
N GLU A 185 20.44 -11.96 15.08
CA GLU A 185 21.04 -12.69 13.96
C GLU A 185 21.29 -11.78 12.75
N GLU A 186 20.33 -10.93 12.38
CA GLU A 186 20.49 -9.96 11.30
C GLU A 186 21.57 -8.93 11.61
N HIS A 187 21.60 -8.41 12.83
CA HIS A 187 22.64 -7.48 13.26
C HIS A 187 24.04 -8.12 13.20
N GLN A 188 24.17 -9.38 13.67
CA GLN A 188 25.42 -10.12 13.57
C GLN A 188 25.83 -10.38 12.11
N LYS A 189 24.88 -10.74 11.23
CA LYS A 189 25.14 -10.91 9.79
C LYS A 189 25.60 -9.60 9.15
N LYS A 190 24.95 -8.47 9.48
CA LYS A 190 25.32 -7.14 8.98
C LYS A 190 26.74 -6.75 9.42
N ARG A 191 27.09 -6.99 10.69
CA ARG A 191 28.46 -6.75 11.20
C ARG A 191 29.50 -7.59 10.46
N ARG A 192 29.26 -8.90 10.32
CA ARG A 192 30.17 -9.81 9.57
C ARG A 192 30.35 -9.41 8.10
N ARG A 193 29.36 -8.78 7.46
CA ARG A 193 29.48 -8.26 6.09
C ARG A 193 30.36 -7.01 6.03
N ALA A 194 30.23 -6.11 7.01
CA ALA A 194 31.08 -4.92 7.12
C ALA A 194 32.55 -5.30 7.39
N ASP A 195 32.78 -6.25 8.30
CA ASP A 195 34.14 -6.71 8.61
C ASP A 195 34.83 -7.36 7.38
N ARG A 196 34.06 -7.97 6.46
CA ARG A 196 34.59 -8.55 5.20
C ARG A 196 34.87 -7.52 4.12
N SER A 197 34.10 -6.43 4.05
CA SER A 197 34.36 -5.36 3.09
C SER A 197 35.60 -4.57 3.43
N ASP A 198 35.96 -4.49 4.72
CA ASP A 198 37.18 -3.83 5.18
C ASP A 198 38.44 -4.66 4.84
N ASP A 199 38.35 -6.00 4.85
CA ASP A 199 39.45 -6.92 4.51
C ASP A 199 39.75 -6.98 3.00
N GLU A 200 38.75 -6.78 2.13
CA GLU A 200 38.94 -6.76 0.66
C GLU A 200 39.55 -5.44 0.14
N GLY A 201 39.56 -4.37 0.96
CA GLY A 201 40.17 -3.08 0.64
C GLY A 201 41.70 -3.06 0.72
N ASP A 202 42.31 -4.02 1.42
CA ASP A 202 43.76 -4.08 1.66
C ASP A 202 44.52 -5.01 0.70
N ALA A 203 43.83 -5.64 -0.26
CA ALA A 203 44.42 -6.56 -1.23
C ALA A 203 44.48 -5.98 -2.66
N LEU A 204 45.13 -4.82 -2.85
CA LEU A 204 45.56 -4.36 -4.18
C LEU A 204 47.07 -4.61 -4.36
N PRO A 205 47.52 -5.42 -5.35
CA PRO A 205 48.93 -5.57 -5.63
C PRO A 205 49.46 -4.28 -6.27
N ASN A 206 50.46 -3.72 -5.62
CA ASN A 206 51.20 -2.53 -6.01
C ASN A 206 51.92 -2.76 -7.37
N SER A 207 51.24 -2.52 -8.49
CA SER A 207 51.85 -2.58 -9.82
C SER A 207 52.49 -1.23 -10.14
N LYS A 208 53.82 -1.23 -10.09
CA LYS A 208 54.70 -0.10 -10.37
C LYS A 208 54.38 0.52 -11.73
N ARG A 209 54.07 1.82 -11.71
CA ARG A 209 54.02 2.68 -12.89
C ARG A 209 55.44 2.83 -13.43
N ALA A 210 55.77 2.16 -14.53
CA ALA A 210 57.02 2.38 -15.26
C ALA A 210 56.83 3.59 -16.19
N THR A 211 57.59 4.64 -15.94
CA THR A 211 57.85 5.75 -16.86
C THR A 211 58.75 5.26 -18.01
N LEU A 212 58.25 5.38 -19.24
CA LEU A 212 58.85 6.14 -20.35
C LEU A 212 57.85 6.16 -21.52
#